data_AF-A0A0F8Y9W3-F1
#
_entry.id   AF-A0A0F8Y9W3-F1
#
_cell.length_a   1.000
_cell.length_b   1.000
_cell.length_c   1.000
_cell.angle_alpha   90.00
_cell.angle_beta   90.00
_cell.angle_gamma   90.00
#
_symmetry.space_group_name_H-M   'P 1'
#
loop_
_entity.id
_entity.type
_entity.pdbx_description
1 polymer ?
#
loop_
_entity_poly.entity_id
_entity_poly.type
_entity_poly.pdbx_seq_one_letter_code
_entity_poly.pdbx_strand_id
1 'polypeptide(L)'
;VQGQLHKDMDFCDVLKATFPGGSITGAPKIRSMEIIDKLEPTQRSVYTGSIGFIGVDGSVCLNIAIRTVIIKDQRACVQTGGGIVADSDAQDEWDETITKARALLAGIVAVQNKNEKTKKTKTKST
;
A
#
# COMPACT_ATOMS: atom_id res chain seq x y z
N VAL A 1 12.23 12.83 10.38
CA VAL A 1 11.78 13.58 11.58
C VAL A 1 11.92 12.66 12.78
N GLN A 2 12.44 13.15 13.91
CA GLN A 2 12.62 12.36 15.14
C GLN A 2 12.25 13.22 16.35
N GLY A 3 11.93 12.58 17.47
CA GLY A 3 11.59 13.23 18.73
C GLY A 3 11.65 12.26 19.91
N GLN A 4 11.60 12.79 21.12
CA GLN A 4 11.53 11.98 22.35
C GLN A 4 10.09 11.87 22.82
N LEU A 5 9.64 10.65 23.10
CA LEU A 5 8.28 10.39 23.59
C LEU A 5 8.10 10.99 24.99
N HIS A 6 6.93 11.58 25.25
CA HIS A 6 6.59 12.05 26.59
C HIS A 6 6.51 10.86 27.56
N LYS A 7 6.88 11.08 28.83
CA LYS A 7 6.96 9.98 29.82
C LYS A 7 5.63 9.27 30.07
N ASP A 8 4.52 9.98 29.85
CA ASP A 8 3.16 9.49 30.08
C ASP A 8 2.47 8.98 28.81
N MET A 9 3.20 8.82 27.70
CA MET A 9 2.67 8.32 26.44
C MET A 9 3.30 6.98 26.08
N ASP A 10 2.52 6.16 25.37
CA ASP A 10 2.97 4.88 24.87
C ASP A 10 2.97 4.82 23.32
N PHE A 11 3.31 3.64 22.79
CA PHE A 11 3.29 3.42 21.34
C PHE A 11 1.88 3.56 20.73
N CYS A 12 0.82 3.18 21.46
CA CYS A 12 -0.55 3.30 20.95
C CYS A 12 -0.93 4.77 20.74
N ASP A 13 -0.49 5.67 21.62
CA ASP A 13 -0.69 7.11 21.46
C ASP A 13 0.04 7.65 20.23
N VAL A 14 1.29 7.24 20.02
CA VAL A 14 2.07 7.59 18.82
C VAL A 14 1.39 7.09 17.56
N LEU A 15 0.91 5.84 17.56
CA LEU A 15 0.23 5.25 16.42
C LEU A 15 -1.05 6.03 16.10
N LYS A 16 -1.89 6.32 17.10
CA LYS A 16 -3.12 7.12 16.91
C LYS A 16 -2.84 8.52 16.37
N ALA A 17 -1.79 9.17 16.85
CA ALA A 17 -1.44 10.53 16.42
C ALA A 17 -0.88 10.58 15.00
N THR A 18 -0.10 9.57 14.61
CA THR A 18 0.65 9.59 13.35
C THR A 18 -0.06 8.87 12.21
N PHE A 19 -0.87 7.87 12.51
CA PHE A 19 -1.61 7.08 11.53
C PHE A 19 -2.90 7.77 11.07
N PRO A 20 -3.32 7.62 9.80
CA PRO A 20 -2.53 7.11 8.67
C PRO A 20 -1.44 8.11 8.25
N GLY A 21 -0.43 7.61 7.53
CA GLY A 21 0.74 8.39 7.12
C GLY A 21 0.38 9.62 6.27
N GLY A 22 1.06 10.74 6.49
CA GLY A 22 0.77 11.99 5.77
C GLY A 22 0.95 11.89 4.25
N SER A 23 1.95 11.13 3.79
CA SER A 23 2.27 10.95 2.36
C SER A 23 1.22 10.20 1.55
N ILE A 24 0.29 9.49 2.20
CA ILE A 24 -0.76 8.69 1.53
C ILE A 24 -2.17 9.23 1.75
N THR A 25 -2.28 10.33 2.50
CA THR A 25 -3.52 11.05 2.76
C THR A 25 -3.46 12.42 2.10
N GLY A 26 -2.65 13.32 2.64
CA GLY A 26 -2.50 14.71 2.21
C GLY A 26 -2.46 15.68 3.38
N ALA A 27 -2.52 16.97 3.06
CA ALA A 27 -2.55 18.04 4.04
C ALA A 27 -3.62 19.08 3.69
N PRO A 28 -4.47 19.51 4.65
CA PRO A 28 -4.63 19.01 6.02
C PRO A 28 -5.20 17.59 6.11
N LYS A 29 -4.61 16.71 6.94
CA LYS A 29 -4.86 15.24 6.96
C LYS A 29 -6.34 14.87 6.99
N ILE A 30 -7.10 15.39 7.96
CA ILE A 30 -8.52 15.06 8.14
C ILE A 30 -9.32 15.45 6.87
N ARG A 31 -9.10 16.66 6.36
CA ARG A 31 -9.80 17.15 5.17
C ARG A 31 -9.46 16.34 3.92
N SER A 32 -8.19 15.96 3.75
CA SER A 32 -7.77 15.08 2.65
C SER A 32 -8.44 13.71 2.74
N MET A 33 -8.52 13.11 3.94
CA MET A 33 -9.21 11.83 4.14
C MET A 33 -10.70 11.90 3.82
N GLU A 34 -11.39 12.98 4.19
CA GLU A 34 -12.81 13.17 3.82
C GLU A 34 -13.03 13.27 2.31
N ILE A 35 -12.10 13.91 1.59
CA ILE A 35 -12.18 14.02 0.13
C ILE A 35 -11.93 12.66 -0.51
N ILE A 36 -10.91 11.94 -0.04
CA ILE A 36 -10.61 10.56 -0.47
C ILE A 36 -11.84 9.67 -0.27
N ASP A 37 -12.44 9.68 0.91
CA ASP A 37 -13.61 8.85 1.24
C ASP A 37 -14.83 9.16 0.35
N LYS A 38 -15.01 10.43 -0.04
CA LYS A 38 -16.08 10.83 -0.97
C LYS A 38 -15.83 10.41 -2.41
N LEU A 39 -14.57 10.32 -2.84
CA LEU A 39 -14.20 10.08 -4.24
C LEU A 39 -13.94 8.60 -4.54
N GLU A 40 -13.39 7.86 -3.58
CA GLU A 40 -13.06 6.45 -3.80
C GLU A 40 -14.31 5.56 -3.72
N PRO A 41 -14.52 4.67 -4.70
CA PRO A 41 -15.72 3.83 -4.74
C PRO A 41 -15.68 2.68 -3.71
N THR A 42 -14.55 2.46 -3.05
CA THR A 42 -14.30 1.32 -2.17
C THR A 42 -13.39 1.73 -1.02
N GLN A 43 -13.56 1.11 0.15
CA GLN A 43 -12.63 1.25 1.26
C GLN A 43 -11.23 0.72 0.89
N ARG A 44 -10.17 1.38 1.39
CA ARG A 44 -8.78 1.05 1.06
C ARG A 44 -8.28 -0.28 1.67
N SER A 45 -8.97 -0.85 2.66
CA SER A 45 -8.54 -2.10 3.30
C SER A 45 -7.07 -2.01 3.76
N VAL A 46 -6.21 -2.96 3.40
CA VAL A 46 -4.78 -2.95 3.72
C VAL A 46 -4.04 -1.82 3.02
N TYR A 47 -4.49 -1.35 1.84
CA TYR A 47 -3.79 -0.31 1.08
C TYR A 47 -3.67 0.97 1.90
N THR A 48 -2.44 1.52 1.98
CA THR A 48 -2.08 2.70 2.79
C THR A 48 -2.21 2.53 4.30
N GLY A 49 -2.50 1.31 4.77
CA GLY A 49 -2.39 0.91 6.17
C GLY A 49 -0.93 0.69 6.62
N SER A 50 -0.73 -0.11 7.66
CA SER A 50 0.60 -0.42 8.18
C SER A 50 0.88 -1.92 8.26
N ILE A 51 2.09 -2.33 7.84
CA ILE A 51 2.60 -3.70 7.93
C ILE A 51 3.93 -3.66 8.67
N GLY A 52 4.12 -4.54 9.65
CA GLY A 52 5.34 -4.57 10.44
C GLY A 52 5.22 -5.46 11.67
N PHE A 53 6.01 -5.15 12.70
CA PHE A 53 6.03 -5.92 13.95
C PHE A 53 6.01 -5.01 15.18
N ILE A 54 5.48 -5.58 16.27
CA ILE A 54 5.51 -5.03 17.63
C ILE A 54 6.09 -6.14 18.50
N GLY A 55 7.28 -5.91 19.05
CA GLY A 55 7.98 -6.83 19.93
C GLY A 55 7.51 -6.71 21.38
N VAL A 56 7.62 -7.81 22.12
CA VAL A 56 7.33 -7.86 23.56
C VAL A 56 8.33 -7.02 24.39
N ASP A 57 9.47 -6.70 23.81
CA ASP A 57 10.50 -5.81 24.35
C ASP A 57 10.19 -4.32 24.12
N GLY A 58 9.04 -4.02 23.50
CA GLY A 58 8.64 -2.65 23.15
C GLY A 58 9.21 -2.15 21.83
N SER A 59 9.99 -2.96 21.10
CA SER A 59 10.47 -2.59 19.77
C SER A 59 9.31 -2.54 18.77
N VAL A 60 9.26 -1.50 17.94
CA VAL A 60 8.23 -1.37 16.90
C VAL A 60 8.84 -0.92 15.59
N CYS A 61 8.48 -1.61 14.51
CA CYS A 61 8.79 -1.19 13.16
C CYS A 61 7.56 -1.40 12.29
N LEU A 62 7.02 -0.30 11.77
CA LEU A 62 5.87 -0.31 10.86
C LEU A 62 6.26 0.37 9.54
N ASN A 63 5.78 -0.21 8.44
CA ASN A 63 5.89 0.36 7.10
C ASN A 63 4.50 0.63 6.53
N ILE A 64 4.40 1.61 5.64
CA ILE A 64 3.15 1.89 4.93
C ILE A 64 2.92 0.80 3.90
N ALA A 65 1.70 0.26 3.88
CA ALA A 65 1.25 -0.78 2.94
C ALA A 65 0.98 -0.20 1.55
N ILE A 66 2.06 0.20 0.86
CA ILE A 66 2.09 0.53 -0.55
C ILE A 66 2.84 -0.55 -1.32
N ARG A 67 2.73 -0.55 -2.66
CA ARG A 67 3.37 -1.58 -3.51
C ARG A 67 3.08 -3.01 -3.04
N THR A 68 1.86 -3.23 -2.56
CA THR A 68 1.40 -4.47 -1.94
C THR A 68 0.28 -5.07 -2.78
N VAL A 69 0.30 -6.40 -2.94
CA VAL A 69 -0.75 -7.16 -3.64
C VAL A 69 -1.58 -7.90 -2.60
N ILE A 70 -2.90 -7.74 -2.63
CA ILE A 70 -3.82 -8.54 -1.81
C ILE A 70 -4.32 -9.69 -2.68
N ILE A 71 -4.07 -10.93 -2.26
CA ILE A 71 -4.54 -12.12 -2.97
C ILE A 71 -5.61 -12.80 -2.13
N LYS A 72 -6.82 -12.92 -2.69
CA LYS A 72 -7.95 -13.60 -2.06
C LYS A 72 -8.78 -14.29 -3.13
N ASP A 73 -9.20 -15.53 -2.89
CA ASP A 73 -10.10 -16.29 -3.78
C ASP A 73 -9.62 -16.32 -5.25
N GLN A 74 -8.33 -16.61 -5.46
CA GLN A 74 -7.67 -16.62 -6.78
C GLN A 74 -7.69 -15.27 -7.54
N ARG A 75 -8.01 -14.17 -6.84
CA ARG A 75 -7.96 -12.80 -7.37
C ARG A 75 -6.83 -12.04 -6.71
N ALA A 76 -6.04 -11.36 -7.53
CA ALA A 76 -5.02 -10.42 -7.07
C ALA A 76 -5.53 -8.99 -7.26
N CYS A 77 -5.58 -8.24 -6.17
CA CYS A 77 -5.97 -6.83 -6.15
C CYS A 77 -4.74 -5.97 -5.88
N VAL A 78 -4.58 -4.94 -6.69
CA VAL A 78 -3.50 -3.95 -6.60
C VAL A 78 -4.13 -2.58 -6.56
N GLN A 79 -3.73 -1.77 -5.59
CA GLN A 79 -4.15 -0.37 -5.47
C GLN A 79 -2.93 0.53 -5.55
N THR A 80 -3.08 1.63 -6.28
CA THR A 80 -2.05 2.64 -6.50
C THR A 80 -2.69 4.01 -6.53
N GLY A 81 -1.90 5.03 -6.20
CA GLY A 81 -2.34 6.41 -6.16
C GLY A 81 -1.14 7.35 -6.27
N GLY A 82 -1.44 8.64 -6.35
CA GLY A 82 -0.48 9.74 -6.45
C GLY A 82 -0.83 10.85 -5.47
N GLY A 83 0.07 11.82 -5.33
CA GLY A 83 -0.15 13.00 -4.51
C GLY A 83 -0.57 14.15 -5.41
N ILE A 84 -1.80 14.63 -5.27
CA ILE A 84 -2.31 15.73 -6.09
C ILE A 84 -2.00 17.08 -5.43
N VAL A 85 -1.28 17.92 -6.17
CA VAL A 85 -1.01 19.33 -5.85
C VAL A 85 -1.66 20.26 -6.89
N ALA A 86 -1.66 21.57 -6.63
CA ALA A 86 -2.31 22.56 -7.50
C ALA A 86 -1.80 22.54 -8.95
N ASP A 87 -0.52 22.23 -9.14
CA ASP A 87 0.14 22.25 -10.44
C ASP A 87 0.13 20.88 -11.13
N SER A 88 -0.63 19.91 -10.61
CA SER A 88 -0.66 18.55 -11.19
C SER A 88 -1.48 18.54 -12.47
N ASP A 89 -0.99 17.82 -13.48
CA ASP A 89 -1.77 17.46 -14.66
C ASP A 89 -2.50 16.12 -14.43
N ALA A 90 -3.78 16.07 -14.79
CA ALA A 90 -4.61 14.89 -14.51
C ALA A 90 -4.16 13.65 -15.30
N GLN A 91 -3.65 13.82 -16.51
CA GLN A 91 -3.21 12.73 -17.37
C GLN A 91 -1.88 12.17 -16.87
N ASP A 92 -0.94 13.04 -16.48
CA ASP A 92 0.35 12.62 -15.93
C ASP A 92 0.18 11.81 -14.64
N GLU A 93 -0.69 12.26 -13.72
CA GLU A 93 -0.99 11.56 -12.47
C GLU A 93 -1.66 10.20 -12.73
N TRP A 94 -2.57 10.14 -13.70
CA TRP A 94 -3.18 8.89 -14.12
C TRP A 94 -2.12 7.90 -14.64
N ASP A 95 -1.25 8.34 -15.54
CA ASP A 95 -0.21 7.50 -16.11
C ASP A 95 0.81 7.04 -15.07
N GLU A 96 1.08 7.85 -14.04
CA GLU A 96 1.88 7.45 -12.89
C GLU A 96 1.22 6.30 -12.11
N THR A 97 -0.09 6.37 -11.85
CA THR A 97 -0.80 5.28 -11.15
C THR A 97 -0.74 3.97 -11.93
N ILE A 98 -0.94 4.02 -13.26
CA ILE A 98 -0.85 2.86 -14.13
C ILE A 98 0.58 2.28 -14.12
N THR A 99 1.59 3.13 -14.15
CA THR A 99 3.00 2.72 -14.11
C THR A 99 3.33 2.00 -12.80
N LYS A 100 2.90 2.53 -11.65
CA LYS A 100 3.04 1.88 -10.34
C LYS A 100 2.35 0.52 -10.31
N ALA A 101 1.16 0.40 -10.88
CA ALA A 101 0.39 -0.83 -10.89
C ALA A 101 1.02 -1.90 -11.79
N ARG A 102 1.50 -1.52 -12.99
CA ARG A 102 2.16 -2.41 -13.93
C ARG A 102 3.36 -3.12 -13.32
N ALA A 103 4.17 -2.42 -12.53
CA ALA A 103 5.34 -3.02 -11.87
C ALA A 103 4.96 -4.20 -10.96
N LEU A 104 3.84 -4.09 -10.23
CA LEU A 104 3.35 -5.14 -9.33
C LEU A 104 2.73 -6.30 -10.11
N LEU A 105 1.91 -5.98 -11.11
CA LEU A 105 1.27 -6.98 -11.97
C LEU A 105 2.28 -7.79 -12.79
N ALA A 106 3.36 -7.16 -13.26
CA ALA A 106 4.45 -7.85 -13.96
C ALA A 106 5.07 -8.97 -13.11
N GLY A 107 5.23 -8.75 -11.80
CA GLY A 107 5.70 -9.78 -10.88
C GLY A 107 4.77 -10.99 -10.80
N ILE A 108 3.46 -10.76 -10.76
CA ILE A 108 2.45 -11.83 -10.74
C ILE A 108 2.50 -12.65 -12.05
N VAL A 109 2.49 -11.95 -13.19
CA VAL A 109 2.52 -12.58 -14.52
C VAL A 109 3.79 -13.42 -14.71
N ALA A 110 4.94 -12.91 -14.27
CA ALA A 110 6.21 -13.63 -14.36
C ALA A 110 6.17 -14.98 -13.62
N VAL A 111 5.55 -15.02 -12.44
CA VAL A 111 5.40 -16.26 -11.65
C VAL A 111 4.39 -17.22 -12.28
N GLN A 112 3.26 -16.72 -12.78
CA GLN A 112 2.24 -17.54 -13.44
C GLN A 112 2.80 -18.24 -14.70
N ASN A 113 3.50 -17.50 -15.57
CA ASN A 113 4.11 -18.03 -16.79
C ASN A 113 5.16 -19.12 -16.50
N LYS A 114 5.87 -19.02 -15.38
CA LYS A 114 6.84 -20.04 -14.94
C LYS A 114 6.12 -21.35 -14.57
N ASN A 115 5.02 -21.26 -13.82
CA ASN A 115 4.24 -22.42 -13.39
C ASN A 115 3.61 -23.18 -14.58
N GLU A 116 3.16 -22.49 -15.62
CA GLU A 116 2.62 -23.13 -16.82
C GLU A 116 3.69 -23.88 -17.62
N LYS A 117 4.89 -23.29 -17.75
CA LYS A 117 6.02 -23.95 -18.41
C LYS A 117 6.46 -25.20 -17.65
N THR A 118 6.58 -25.14 -16.33
CA THR A 118 6.95 -26.30 -15.50
C THR A 118 5.90 -27.42 -15.56
N LYS A 119 4.61 -27.11 -15.64
CA LYS A 119 3.56 -28.12 -15.86
C LYS A 119 3.71 -28.80 -17.22
N LYS A 120 3.89 -28.04 -18.31
CA LYS A 120 4.06 -28.60 -19.67
C LYS A 120 5.30 -29.50 -19.82
N THR A 121 6.37 -29.23 -19.09
CA THR A 121 7.58 -30.08 -19.13
C THR A 121 7.37 -31.41 -18.41
N LYS A 122 6.58 -31.46 -17.32
CA LYS A 122 6.26 -32.70 -16.62
C LYS A 122 5.31 -33.61 -17.41
N THR A 123 4.36 -33.04 -18.16
CA THR A 123 3.40 -33.83 -18.96
C THR A 123 3.99 -34.43 -20.24
N LYS A 124 5.17 -33.98 -20.69
CA LYS A 124 5.87 -34.52 -21.88
C LYS A 124 6.88 -35.63 -21.54
N SER A 125 7.05 -35.98 -20.27
CA SER A 125 8.02 -36.98 -19.79
C SER A 125 7.37 -38.29 -19.32
N THR A 126 6.08 -38.47 -19.60
CA THR A 126 5.28 -39.71 -19.44
C THR A 126 4.59 -39.97 -20.76
#